data_AF-A0A2V8WL45-F1
#
_entry.id   AF-A0A2V8WL45-F1
#
_cell.length_a   1.000
_cell.length_b   1.000
_cell.length_c   1.000
_cell.angle_alpha   90.00
_cell.angle_beta   90.00
_cell.angle_gamma   90.00
#
_symmetry.space_group_name_H-M   'P 1'
#
loop_
_entity.id
_entity.type
_entity.pdbx_description
1 polymer ?
#
loop_
_entity_poly.entity_id
_entity_poly.type
_entity_poly.pdbx_seq_one_letter_code
_entity_poly.pdbx_strand_id
1 'polypeptide(L)' 'MREATVLEFGGPEHAIFLSTLPLEFDDRVRLEAVEQGRPAEATVVAVQYHEGRKAVAVRFLQGHSNWVTQP' A
#
# COMPACT_ATOMS: atom_id res chain seq x y z
N MET A 1 -6.34 -8.29 -10.24
CA MET A 1 -4.92 -8.14 -10.64
C MET A 1 -4.07 -8.26 -9.39
N ARG A 2 -2.82 -8.74 -9.47
CA ARG A 2 -1.91 -8.86 -8.33
C ARG A 2 -0.51 -8.43 -8.76
N GLU A 3 0.19 -7.73 -7.90
CA GLU A 3 1.57 -7.30 -8.09
C GLU A 3 2.33 -7.54 -6.77
N ALA A 4 3.62 -7.86 -6.87
CA ALA A 4 4.52 -7.86 -5.73
C ALA A 4 5.41 -6.61 -5.83
N THR A 5 5.47 -5.84 -4.75
CA THR A 5 6.23 -4.59 -4.68
C THR A 5 6.81 -4.40 -3.29
N VAL A 6 7.71 -3.44 -3.16
CA VAL A 6 8.28 -3.05 -1.87
C VAL A 6 7.47 -1.88 -1.31
N LEU A 7 7.19 -1.91 0.00
CA LEU A 7 6.73 -0.70 0.69
C LEU A 7 7.90 0.25 0.86
N GLU A 8 7.84 1.39 0.17
CA GLU A 8 8.80 2.48 0.33
C GLU A 8 8.62 3.17 1.67
N PHE A 9 7.38 3.19 2.17
CA PHE A 9 7.04 3.68 3.51
C PHE A 9 5.90 2.85 4.10
N GLY A 10 6.03 2.49 5.37
CA GLY A 10 4.98 1.88 6.18
C GLY A 10 4.80 2.62 7.49
N GLY A 11 3.57 3.06 7.76
CA GLY A 11 3.13 3.63 9.03
C GLY A 11 1.95 2.82 9.61
N PRO A 12 1.47 3.16 10.82
CA PRO A 12 0.32 2.48 11.42
C PRO A 12 -0.97 2.62 10.58
N GLU A 13 -1.15 3.78 9.95
CA GLU A 13 -2.36 4.15 9.22
C GLU A 13 -2.16 4.23 7.70
N HIS A 14 -0.95 4.47 7.22
CA HIS A 14 -0.67 4.75 5.81
C HIS A 14 0.52 3.96 5.30
N ALA A 15 0.51 3.67 4.01
CA ALA A 15 1.61 3.03 3.30
C ALA A 15 1.82 3.69 1.94
N ILE A 16 3.07 3.71 1.47
CA ILE A 16 3.44 4.19 0.14
C ILE A 16 4.25 3.11 -0.57
N PHE A 17 3.90 2.85 -1.82
CA PHE A 17 4.60 1.90 -2.67
C PHE A 17 4.51 2.32 -4.14
N LEU A 18 5.40 1.77 -4.96
CA LEU A 18 5.30 1.89 -6.41
C LEU A 18 4.43 0.77 -6.96
N SER A 19 3.60 1.10 -7.96
CA SER A 19 2.77 0.13 -8.67
C SER A 19 2.74 0.39 -10.17
N THR A 20 2.67 -0.69 -10.94
CA THR A 20 2.36 -0.67 -12.37
C THR A 20 0.89 -0.92 -12.67
N LEU A 21 0.10 -1.27 -11.64
CA LEU A 21 -1.33 -1.47 -11.77
C LEU A 21 -2.04 -0.13 -12.00
N PRO A 22 -3.20 -0.15 -12.69
CA PRO A 22 -3.97 1.05 -12.97
C PRO A 22 -4.77 1.51 -11.73
N LEU A 23 -4.13 1.63 -10.56
CA LEU A 23 -4.76 2.08 -9.32
C LEU A 23 -5.12 3.56 -9.40
N GLU A 24 -6.33 3.91 -8.94
CA GLU A 24 -6.87 5.26 -8.91
C GLU A 24 -7.32 5.63 -7.49
N PHE A 25 -7.61 6.91 -7.26
CA PHE A 25 -8.15 7.38 -5.98
C PHE A 25 -9.44 6.62 -5.61
N ASP A 26 -9.58 6.27 -4.32
CA ASP A 26 -10.69 5.51 -3.73
C ASP A 26 -10.74 4.01 -4.06
N ASP A 27 -9.82 3.50 -4.88
CA ASP A 27 -9.70 2.06 -5.10
C ASP A 27 -9.41 1.32 -3.78
N ARG A 28 -10.07 0.16 -3.60
CA ARG A 28 -9.77 -0.75 -2.49
C ARG A 28 -8.67 -1.71 -2.88
N VAL A 29 -7.67 -1.81 -2.02
CA VAL A 29 -6.56 -2.74 -2.21
C VAL A 29 -6.40 -3.61 -0.97
N ARG A 30 -5.98 -4.86 -1.21
CA ARG A 30 -5.58 -5.80 -0.16
C ARG A 30 -4.08 -6.00 -0.27
N LEU A 31 -3.36 -5.56 0.74
CA LEU A 31 -1.93 -5.73 0.83
C LEU A 31 -1.62 -7.04 1.57
N GLU A 32 -0.73 -7.86 1.01
CA GLU A 32 -0.27 -9.12 1.60
C GLU A 32 1.23 -9.04 1.89
N ALA A 33 1.63 -9.20 3.15
CA ALA A 33 3.03 -9.26 3.52
C ALA A 33 3.63 -10.62 3.10
N VAL A 34 4.83 -10.60 2.51
CA VAL A 34 5.54 -11.81 2.06
C VAL A 34 6.07 -12.62 3.26
N GLU A 35 6.45 -11.95 4.35
CA GLU A 35 6.86 -12.58 5.61
C GLU A 35 5.95 -12.13 6.76
N GLN A 36 5.52 -13.10 7.58
CA GLN A 36 4.76 -12.99 8.83
C GLN A 36 4.05 -11.64 9.06
N GLY A 37 3.01 -11.37 8.27
CA GLY A 37 2.11 -10.24 8.46
C GLY A 37 0.69 -10.61 8.05
N ARG A 38 -0.32 -10.14 8.79
CA ARG A 38 -1.71 -10.32 8.38
C ARG A 38 -2.00 -9.47 7.15
N PRO A 39 -2.82 -9.95 6.20
CA PRO A 39 -3.31 -9.12 5.10
C PRO A 39 -3.99 -7.86 5.66
N ALA A 40 -3.76 -6.72 5.02
CA ALA A 40 -4.35 -5.46 5.41
C ALA A 40 -5.20 -4.89 4.27
N GLU A 41 -6.44 -4.53 4.58
CA GLU A 41 -7.33 -3.82 3.67
C GLU A 41 -7.03 -2.32 3.74
N ALA A 42 -6.95 -1.67 2.58
CA ALA A 42 -6.65 -0.25 2.48
C ALA A 42 -7.41 0.40 1.31
N THR A 43 -7.50 1.73 1.36
CA THR A 43 -8.05 2.55 0.27
C THR A 43 -6.95 3.45 -0.27
N VAL A 44 -6.87 3.58 -1.59
CA VAL A 44 -5.97 4.53 -2.27
C VAL A 44 -6.41 5.96 -1.96
N VAL A 45 -5.50 6.75 -1.39
CA VAL A 45 -5.75 8.15 -1.00
C VAL A 45 -4.98 9.15 -1.84
N ALA A 46 -3.94 8.71 -2.54
CA ALA A 46 -3.23 9.52 -3.52
C ALA A 46 -2.54 8.62 -4.55
N VAL A 47 -2.46 9.13 -5.78
CA VAL A 47 -1.73 8.52 -6.89
C VAL A 47 -0.92 9.62 -7.56
N GLN A 48 0.38 9.40 -7.71
CA GLN A 48 1.28 10.28 -8.45
C GLN A 48 1.92 9.50 -9.58
N TYR A 49 1.83 10.03 -10.80
CA TYR A 49 2.48 9.45 -11.97
C TYR A 49 3.87 10.06 -12.15
N HIS A 50 4.87 9.21 -12.32
CA HIS A 50 6.23 9.62 -12.69
C HIS A 50 6.88 8.57 -13.59
N GLU A 51 7.28 8.97 -14.80
CA GLU A 51 8.03 8.13 -15.76
C GLU A 51 7.47 6.71 -15.98
N GLY A 52 6.15 6.57 -16.07
CA GLY A 52 5.49 5.28 -16.30
C GLY A 52 5.33 4.39 -15.07
N ARG A 53 5.70 4.86 -13.88
CA ARG A 53 5.38 4.23 -12.59
C ARG A 53 4.40 5.10 -11.81
N LYS A 54 3.49 4.47 -11.07
CA LYS A 54 2.62 5.18 -10.12
C LYS A 54 3.19 5.03 -8.72
N ALA A 55 3.44 6.15 -8.05
CA ALA A 55 3.55 6.15 -6.59
C ALA A 55 2.14 6.20 -6.01
N VAL A 56 1.83 5.24 -5.15
CA VAL A 56 0.49 5.05 -4.59
C VAL A 56 0.58 5.15 -3.09
N ALA A 57 -0.20 6.06 -2.52
CA ALA A 57 -0.40 6.14 -1.07
C ALA A 57 -1.76 5.54 -0.73
N VAL A 58 -1.78 4.71 0.31
CA VAL A 58 -2.99 4.07 0.81
C VAL A 58 -3.18 4.35 2.29
N ARG A 59 -4.43 4.33 2.74
CA ARG A 59 -4.82 4.37 4.15
C ARG A 59 -5.43 3.03 4.55
N PHE A 60 -4.95 2.43 5.62
CA PHE A 60 -5.49 1.19 6.16
C PHE A 60 -6.89 1.38 6.73
N LEU A 61 -7.78 0.42 6.48
CA LEU A 61 -9.17 0.46 6.94
C LEU A 61 -9.34 -0.05 8.38
N GLN A 62 -8.36 -0.77 8.92
CA GLN A 62 -8.44 -1.38 10.26
C GLN A 62 -7.72 -0.56 11.36
N GLY A 63 -7.35 0.70 11.08
CA GLY A 63 -6.80 1.64 12.05
C GLY A 63 -5.33 1.40 12.45
N HIS A 64 -4.92 0.14 12.61
CA HIS A 64 -3.53 -0.22 12.90
C HIS A 64 -3.10 -1.43 12.08
N SER A 65 -2.21 -1.23 11.11
CA SER A 65 -1.51 -2.33 10.46
C SER A 65 -0.28 -2.71 11.28
N ASN A 66 -0.14 -3.97 11.65
CA ASN A 66 1.03 -4.50 12.39
C ASN A 66 2.31 -4.58 11.53
N TRP A 67 2.33 -3.91 10.38
CA TRP A 67 3.40 -4.00 9.40
C TRP A 67 4.61 -3.14 9.78
N VAL A 68 4.45 -2.27 10.76
CA VAL A 68 5.54 -1.50 11.37
C VAL A 68 5.94 -2.17 12.68
N THR A 69 6.79 -3.18 12.60
CA THR A 69 7.73 -3.41 13.71
C THR A 69 8.75 -2.29 13.62
N GLN A 70 8.74 -1.38 14.60
CA GLN A 70 9.88 -0.50 14.84
C GLN A 70 11.15 -1.36 14.96
N PRO A 71 12.31 -0.86 14.50
CA PRO A 71 13.59 -1.58 14.62
C PRO A 71 13.93 -1.92 16.07
#